data_AF-A0AAV6UCT6-F1
#
_entry.id   AF-A0AAV6UCT6-F1
#
_cell.length_a   1.000
_cell.length_b   1.000
_cell.length_c   1.000
_cell.angle_alpha   90.00
_cell.angle_beta   90.00
_cell.angle_gamma   90.00
#
_symmetry.space_group_name_H-M   'P 1'
#
loop_
_entity.id
_entity.type
_entity.pdbx_description
1 polymer ?
#
loop_
_entity_poly.entity_id
_entity_poly.type
_entity_poly.pdbx_seq_one_letter_code
_entity_poly.pdbx_strand_id
1 'polypeptide(L)'
;MESLVDNDINFIERFLNAFKTLGGNEFGFIDYEQFKQVLRHKNSAETKEITDLINAEHHVKDGKLDFVNLCYSILSTKQIFNRSFENGRVAGSQINTHTFTRNKSAATTGLQTNKVSVNSSSEKSFHKCLRGLLFNINGDKLGHRYQLELQENATVEINAKKICNTGQNISSTPIEILVFQEGKNKVFVTSSTFIKEDGYCSVKVSLKKGKYILIPILLKWNAIGKSNSFDSLNFESLIHFEEDSEVTLTPACESALKLVFDSIDLDENGLLSQLEFDYFIQHTSGETAADEWSTIEVLDNFKMENGQLTFEGFLELYRDPSDVMNMLQQMGMNESLEIENAQPFHLVVKSDSPKLNFHPLPVSSFKEVSDKVLKKITIEQGSTRKLKDMNDLFLFTQQLPHRTTIVVQNQSHGKLDVRLDCSQSTNCESHQGELDYTIELLPRTSVIGHHLFPIDVTQNVDLNCIESLK
;
A
#
# COMPACT_ATOMS: atom_id res chain seq x y z
N MET A 1 9.53 8.29 -36.08
CA MET A 1 10.07 7.83 -34.79
C MET A 1 9.35 8.66 -33.74
N GLU A 2 8.22 8.14 -33.25
CA GLU A 2 7.46 8.76 -32.16
C GLU A 2 8.27 8.59 -30.86
N SER A 3 8.38 9.65 -30.07
CA SER A 3 9.07 9.62 -28.78
C SER A 3 8.26 8.78 -27.80
N LEU A 4 8.87 7.71 -27.29
CA LEU A 4 8.33 6.90 -26.19
C LEU A 4 8.13 7.78 -24.95
N VAL A 5 7.03 7.55 -24.23
CA VAL A 5 6.72 8.26 -22.98
C VAL A 5 7.55 7.65 -21.84
N ASP A 6 7.91 8.41 -20.80
CA ASP A 6 8.78 7.92 -19.69
C ASP A 6 8.29 6.63 -18.99
N ASN A 7 6.98 6.35 -19.06
CA ASN A 7 6.41 5.08 -18.58
C ASN A 7 6.77 3.87 -19.48
N ASP A 8 6.96 4.10 -20.78
CA ASP A 8 7.37 3.07 -21.73
C ASP A 8 8.85 2.73 -21.53
N ILE A 9 9.70 3.71 -21.18
CA ILE A 9 11.13 3.51 -20.92
C ILE A 9 11.33 2.69 -19.64
N ASN A 10 10.65 3.03 -18.55
CA ASN A 10 10.71 2.27 -17.29
C ASN A 10 10.15 0.85 -17.41
N PHE A 11 9.11 0.66 -18.23
CA PHE A 11 8.60 -0.67 -18.56
C PHE A 11 9.65 -1.47 -19.33
N ILE A 12 10.24 -0.86 -20.37
CA ILE A 12 11.29 -1.50 -21.19
C ILE A 12 12.52 -1.84 -20.35
N GLU A 13 12.96 -1.00 -19.42
CA GLU A 13 14.13 -1.27 -18.56
C GLU A 13 13.91 -2.43 -17.58
N ARG A 14 12.76 -2.46 -16.89
CA ARG A 14 12.39 -3.59 -16.01
C ARG A 14 12.27 -4.89 -16.80
N PHE A 15 11.77 -4.80 -18.03
CA PHE A 15 11.57 -5.94 -18.91
C PHE A 15 12.88 -6.44 -19.55
N LEU A 16 13.79 -5.53 -19.90
CA LEU A 16 15.15 -5.85 -20.35
C LEU A 16 15.98 -6.49 -19.23
N ASN A 17 15.71 -6.13 -17.98
CA ASN A 17 16.38 -6.75 -16.85
C ASN A 17 15.94 -8.21 -16.66
N ALA A 18 14.63 -8.48 -16.68
CA ALA A 18 14.09 -9.84 -16.71
C ALA A 18 14.57 -10.65 -17.93
N PHE A 19 14.78 -9.98 -19.06
CA PHE A 19 15.33 -10.57 -20.29
C PHE A 19 16.80 -10.99 -20.17
N LYS A 20 17.64 -10.22 -19.46
CA LYS A 20 19.02 -10.61 -19.16
C LYS A 20 19.07 -11.86 -18.28
N THR A 21 18.16 -11.98 -17.32
CA THR A 21 18.03 -13.16 -16.45
C THR A 21 17.67 -14.43 -17.22
N LEU A 22 17.03 -14.30 -18.39
CA LEU A 22 16.68 -15.42 -19.28
C LEU A 22 17.79 -15.78 -20.28
N GLY A 23 18.97 -15.15 -20.19
CA GLY A 23 20.10 -15.42 -21.10
C GLY A 23 20.09 -14.61 -22.40
N GLY A 24 19.31 -13.53 -22.46
CA GLY A 24 19.32 -12.58 -23.57
C GLY A 24 20.62 -11.78 -23.68
N ASN A 25 21.03 -11.44 -24.91
CA ASN A 25 22.20 -10.59 -25.14
C ASN A 25 21.85 -9.09 -25.11
N GLU A 26 22.88 -8.23 -25.08
CA GLU A 26 22.72 -6.77 -25.02
C GLU A 26 21.97 -6.15 -26.23
N PHE A 27 21.75 -6.92 -27.28
CA PHE A 27 21.07 -6.48 -28.50
C PHE A 27 19.59 -6.89 -28.56
N GLY A 28 19.03 -7.46 -27.48
CA GLY A 28 17.62 -7.85 -27.43
C GLY A 28 17.30 -9.19 -28.08
N PHE A 29 18.31 -10.05 -28.31
CA PHE A 29 18.13 -11.41 -28.85
C PHE A 29 18.39 -12.50 -27.81
N ILE A 30 17.57 -13.55 -27.85
CA ILE A 30 17.71 -14.76 -27.03
C ILE A 30 17.77 -16.00 -27.93
N ASP A 31 18.50 -17.04 -27.51
CA ASP A 31 18.45 -18.32 -28.20
C ASP A 31 17.02 -18.89 -28.18
N TYR A 32 16.50 -19.24 -29.35
CA TYR A 32 15.10 -19.64 -29.47
C TYR A 32 14.81 -21.01 -28.82
N GLU A 33 15.81 -21.89 -28.71
CA GLU A 33 15.65 -23.17 -27.99
C GLU A 33 15.64 -22.97 -26.49
N GLN A 34 16.50 -22.10 -25.95
CA GLN A 34 16.45 -21.70 -24.53
C GLN A 34 15.11 -21.04 -24.19
N PHE A 35 14.64 -20.12 -25.03
CA PHE A 35 13.33 -19.49 -24.84
C PHE A 35 12.17 -20.51 -24.89
N LYS A 36 12.24 -21.50 -25.79
CA LYS A 36 11.26 -22.60 -25.83
C LYS A 36 11.28 -23.48 -24.58
N GLN A 37 12.43 -23.69 -23.94
CA GLN A 37 12.51 -24.43 -22.68
C GLN A 37 11.78 -23.67 -21.55
N VAL A 38 11.99 -22.35 -21.46
CA VAL A 38 11.29 -21.48 -20.50
C VAL A 38 9.77 -21.53 -20.73
N LEU A 39 9.34 -21.45 -21.99
CA LEU A 39 7.92 -21.55 -22.34
C LEU A 39 7.32 -22.94 -22.01
N ARG A 40 8.08 -24.03 -22.17
CA ARG A 40 7.61 -25.40 -21.88
C ARG A 40 7.40 -25.68 -20.39
N HIS A 41 8.09 -24.96 -19.49
CA HIS A 41 7.87 -25.09 -18.05
C HIS A 41 6.55 -24.48 -17.56
N LYS A 42 5.91 -23.64 -18.37
CA LYS A 42 4.58 -23.07 -18.09
C LYS A 42 3.58 -23.59 -19.12
N ASN A 43 2.97 -24.74 -18.85
CA ASN A 43 2.02 -25.37 -19.77
C ASN A 43 0.67 -24.64 -19.72
N SER A 44 0.46 -23.67 -20.62
CA SER A 44 -0.74 -22.82 -20.65
C SER A 44 -1.22 -22.52 -22.09
N ALA A 45 -2.47 -22.10 -22.24
CA ALA A 45 -3.02 -21.64 -23.53
C ALA A 45 -2.27 -20.41 -24.07
N GLU A 46 -1.69 -19.60 -23.18
CA GLU A 46 -0.96 -18.36 -23.48
C GLU A 46 0.40 -18.68 -24.13
N THR A 47 1.04 -19.75 -23.70
CA THR A 47 2.28 -20.27 -24.29
C THR A 47 2.10 -20.64 -25.76
N LYS A 48 0.92 -21.18 -26.11
CA LYS A 48 0.56 -21.53 -27.48
C LYS A 48 0.30 -20.27 -28.33
N GLU A 49 -0.44 -19.30 -27.81
CA GLU A 49 -0.69 -18.03 -28.50
C GLU A 49 0.60 -17.24 -28.77
N ILE A 50 1.53 -17.21 -27.81
CA ILE A 50 2.86 -16.59 -27.97
C ILE A 50 3.67 -17.33 -29.04
N THR A 51 3.64 -18.66 -29.05
CA THR A 51 4.34 -19.47 -30.07
C THR A 51 3.76 -19.23 -31.47
N ASP A 52 2.43 -19.13 -31.57
CA ASP A 52 1.73 -18.85 -32.83
C ASP A 52 2.06 -17.43 -33.33
N LEU A 53 2.15 -16.44 -32.44
CA LEU A 53 2.56 -15.07 -32.77
C LEU A 53 4.02 -15.01 -33.26
N ILE A 54 4.93 -15.70 -32.58
CA ILE A 54 6.34 -15.80 -32.97
C ILE A 54 6.49 -16.34 -34.40
N ASN A 55 5.71 -17.37 -34.72
CA ASN A 55 5.73 -18.00 -36.03
C ASN A 55 5.08 -17.13 -37.12
N ALA A 56 3.95 -16.48 -36.81
CA ALA A 56 3.17 -15.67 -37.75
C ALA A 56 3.90 -14.39 -38.17
N GLU A 57 4.65 -13.77 -37.25
CA GLU A 57 5.34 -12.51 -37.50
C GLU A 57 6.85 -12.66 -37.71
N HIS A 58 7.34 -13.90 -37.78
CA HIS A 58 8.73 -14.23 -38.11
C HIS A 58 9.76 -13.57 -37.18
N HIS A 59 9.47 -13.59 -35.87
CA HIS A 59 10.34 -13.01 -34.83
C HIS A 59 11.65 -13.80 -34.61
N VAL A 60 11.80 -14.97 -35.24
CA VAL A 60 13.02 -15.79 -35.14
C VAL A 60 13.82 -15.70 -36.43
N LYS A 61 15.10 -15.32 -36.31
CA LYS A 61 16.09 -15.31 -37.40
C LYS A 61 17.37 -15.99 -36.93
N ASP A 62 17.89 -16.91 -37.74
CA ASP A 62 19.14 -17.64 -37.48
C ASP A 62 19.19 -18.32 -36.09
N GLY A 63 18.07 -18.91 -35.67
CA GLY A 63 17.96 -19.60 -34.37
C GLY A 63 17.83 -18.65 -33.17
N LYS A 64 17.80 -17.34 -33.38
CA LYS A 64 17.66 -16.32 -32.35
C LYS A 64 16.30 -15.64 -32.45
N LEU A 65 15.64 -15.47 -31.32
CA LEU A 65 14.39 -14.74 -31.19
C LEU A 65 14.70 -13.26 -30.94
N ASP A 66 14.13 -12.39 -31.77
CA ASP A 66 14.09 -10.94 -31.55
C ASP A 66 13.03 -10.64 -30.49
N PHE A 67 13.49 -10.61 -29.25
CA PHE A 67 12.62 -10.55 -28.10
C PHE A 67 11.96 -9.17 -27.96
N VAL A 68 12.67 -8.10 -28.34
CA VAL A 68 12.16 -6.74 -28.30
C VAL A 68 10.98 -6.58 -29.27
N ASN A 69 11.14 -7.03 -30.52
CA ASN A 69 10.05 -6.97 -31.49
C ASN A 69 8.88 -7.87 -31.11
N LEU A 70 9.15 -9.07 -30.56
CA LEU A 70 8.09 -9.92 -30.03
C LEU A 70 7.28 -9.19 -28.94
N CYS A 71 7.94 -8.47 -28.03
CA CYS A 71 7.25 -7.72 -26.98
C CYS A 71 6.39 -6.59 -27.52
N TYR A 72 6.88 -5.84 -28.51
CA TYR A 72 6.07 -4.84 -29.21
C TYR A 72 4.84 -5.47 -29.87
N SER A 73 5.00 -6.63 -30.50
CA SER A 73 3.90 -7.37 -31.11
C SER A 73 2.90 -7.90 -30.08
N ILE A 74 3.37 -8.37 -28.93
CA ILE A 74 2.50 -8.81 -27.84
C ILE A 74 1.73 -7.63 -27.22
N LEU A 75 2.38 -6.48 -27.03
CA LEU A 75 1.74 -5.27 -26.46
C LEU A 75 0.75 -4.62 -27.44
N SER A 76 1.04 -4.65 -28.74
CA SER A 76 0.14 -4.14 -29.78
C SER A 76 -1.02 -5.09 -30.06
N THR A 77 -0.82 -6.40 -29.88
CA THR A 77 -1.88 -7.41 -29.92
C THR A 77 -2.59 -7.45 -28.56
N LYS A 78 -3.46 -6.46 -28.32
CA LYS A 78 -4.28 -6.22 -27.09
C LYS A 78 -5.13 -7.41 -26.58
N GLN A 79 -4.93 -8.64 -27.03
CA GLN A 79 -5.66 -9.82 -26.56
C GLN A 79 -4.78 -10.81 -25.77
N ILE A 80 -3.46 -10.87 -26.02
CA ILE A 80 -2.61 -11.92 -25.43
C ILE A 80 -2.40 -11.67 -23.93
N PHE A 81 -2.06 -10.45 -23.51
CA PHE A 81 -2.00 -10.11 -22.07
C PHE A 81 -3.39 -9.96 -21.44
N ASN A 82 -4.42 -9.54 -22.19
CA ASN A 82 -5.76 -9.40 -21.62
C ASN A 82 -6.42 -10.75 -21.29
N ARG A 83 -5.97 -11.87 -21.89
CA ARG A 83 -6.44 -13.21 -21.51
C ARG A 83 -5.74 -13.79 -20.28
N SER A 84 -4.44 -13.53 -20.08
CA SER A 84 -3.74 -13.89 -18.82
C SER A 84 -4.26 -13.10 -17.62
N PHE A 85 -4.66 -11.84 -17.83
CA PHE A 85 -5.31 -11.05 -16.79
C PHE A 85 -6.75 -11.51 -16.47
N GLU A 86 -7.42 -12.27 -17.35
CA GLU A 86 -8.75 -12.81 -17.08
C GLU A 86 -8.74 -14.26 -16.55
N ASN A 87 -7.74 -15.08 -16.91
CA ASN A 87 -7.67 -16.49 -16.50
C ASN A 87 -6.60 -16.80 -15.44
N GLY A 88 -5.64 -15.90 -15.22
CA GLY A 88 -4.83 -15.82 -14.00
C GLY A 88 -5.58 -15.13 -12.87
N ARG A 89 -6.80 -15.60 -12.54
CA ARG A 89 -7.44 -15.27 -11.26
C ARG A 89 -6.69 -15.99 -10.14
N VAL A 90 -5.50 -15.49 -9.79
CA VAL A 90 -5.18 -15.35 -8.37
C VAL A 90 -6.33 -14.54 -7.80
N ALA A 91 -6.89 -14.95 -6.66
CA ALA A 91 -7.98 -14.27 -5.98
C ALA A 91 -7.54 -12.90 -5.41
N GLY A 92 -6.86 -12.06 -6.21
CA GLY A 92 -6.81 -10.63 -6.04
C GLY A 92 -8.19 -10.07 -6.31
N SER A 93 -8.98 -9.94 -5.24
CA SER A 93 -10.30 -9.34 -5.31
C SER A 93 -10.21 -7.89 -5.85
N GLN A 94 -10.39 -7.74 -7.15
CA GLN A 94 -10.75 -6.48 -7.80
C GLN A 94 -12.07 -5.99 -7.20
N ILE A 95 -12.05 -4.76 -6.71
CA ILE A 95 -13.24 -4.08 -6.19
C ILE A 95 -14.02 -3.58 -7.42
N ASN A 96 -15.17 -4.17 -7.69
CA ASN A 96 -16.05 -3.65 -8.75
C ASN A 96 -16.76 -2.40 -8.23
N THR A 97 -16.33 -1.21 -8.68
CA THR A 97 -16.71 0.09 -8.10
C THR A 97 -17.94 0.76 -8.72
N HIS A 98 -18.68 0.11 -9.62
CA HIS A 98 -19.72 0.77 -10.41
C HIS A 98 -21.17 0.57 -9.96
N THR A 99 -21.47 -0.07 -8.83
CA THR A 99 -22.84 -0.12 -8.32
C THR A 99 -22.87 -0.46 -6.83
N PHE A 100 -23.10 0.53 -5.98
CA PHE A 100 -23.30 0.31 -4.54
C PHE A 100 -24.60 0.97 -4.08
N THR A 101 -25.60 0.15 -3.79
CA THR A 101 -26.89 0.55 -3.22
C THR A 101 -26.81 0.60 -1.70
N ARG A 102 -27.34 1.70 -1.14
CA ARG A 102 -27.40 2.02 0.29
C ARG A 102 -28.41 1.13 1.03
N ASN A 103 -28.05 0.65 2.22
CA ASN A 103 -29.03 0.26 3.24
C ASN A 103 -29.34 1.46 4.15
N LYS A 104 -30.56 2.02 4.03
CA LYS A 104 -31.09 3.09 4.87
C LYS A 104 -31.61 2.51 6.19
N SER A 105 -30.75 2.23 7.17
CA SER A 105 -31.20 2.09 8.57
C SER A 105 -30.02 2.23 9.54
N ALA A 106 -29.84 3.43 10.09
CA ALA A 106 -29.27 3.69 11.43
C ALA A 106 -28.93 5.18 11.54
N ALA A 107 -29.91 5.98 11.94
CA ALA A 107 -29.66 7.29 12.51
C ALA A 107 -30.44 7.38 13.82
N THR A 108 -29.79 8.00 14.82
CA THR A 108 -30.33 8.59 16.05
C THR A 108 -30.62 7.67 17.24
N THR A 109 -29.75 7.76 18.26
CA THR A 109 -30.03 7.84 19.73
C THR A 109 -28.64 7.88 20.41
N GLY A 110 -28.23 8.86 21.21
CA GLY A 110 -28.91 9.56 22.29
C GLY A 110 -28.13 9.24 23.57
N LEU A 111 -27.21 10.10 24.00
CA LEU A 111 -26.41 9.90 25.23
C LEU A 111 -27.32 9.87 26.46
N GLN A 112 -27.25 8.79 27.24
CA GLN A 112 -27.55 8.84 28.68
C GLN A 112 -26.48 8.07 29.46
N THR A 113 -25.84 8.81 30.36
CA THR A 113 -24.92 8.32 31.38
C THR A 113 -25.70 7.67 32.51
N ASN A 114 -25.33 6.46 32.93
CA ASN A 114 -25.60 5.99 34.28
C ASN A 114 -24.42 5.14 34.79
N LYS A 115 -23.85 5.59 35.91
CA LYS A 115 -22.89 4.87 36.74
C LYS A 115 -23.62 3.74 37.47
N VAL A 116 -23.15 2.51 37.32
CA VAL A 116 -23.18 1.49 38.39
C VAL A 116 -21.91 0.65 38.29
N SER A 117 -21.29 0.44 39.45
CA SER A 117 -19.99 -0.17 39.66
C SER A 117 -20.09 -1.62 40.16
N VAL A 118 -19.14 -2.44 39.69
CA VAL A 118 -18.54 -3.69 40.25
C VAL A 118 -19.44 -4.93 40.39
N ASN A 119 -19.19 -5.98 39.60
CA ASN A 119 -18.35 -7.11 40.04
C ASN A 119 -18.02 -8.12 38.93
N SER A 120 -16.85 -8.71 39.10
CA SER A 120 -16.07 -9.59 38.23
C SER A 120 -16.73 -10.92 37.87
N SER A 121 -16.85 -11.15 36.57
CA SER A 121 -16.59 -12.44 35.94
C SER A 121 -15.72 -12.13 34.72
N SER A 122 -14.52 -12.72 34.63
CA SER A 122 -13.59 -12.47 33.53
C SER A 122 -14.15 -12.99 32.20
N GLU A 123 -15.01 -12.20 31.58
CA GLU A 123 -15.37 -12.34 30.18
C GLU A 123 -14.10 -12.09 29.37
N LYS A 124 -13.66 -13.11 28.63
CA LYS A 124 -12.46 -13.00 27.79
C LYS A 124 -12.73 -11.97 26.69
N SER A 125 -12.31 -10.73 26.92
CA SER A 125 -12.28 -9.70 25.87
C SER A 125 -11.21 -10.05 24.84
N PHE A 126 -11.51 -9.88 23.55
CA PHE A 126 -10.51 -9.95 22.50
C PHE A 126 -9.65 -8.69 22.50
N HIS A 127 -8.34 -8.89 22.47
CA HIS A 127 -7.34 -7.84 22.26
C HIS A 127 -6.23 -8.43 21.40
N LYS A 128 -5.98 -7.83 20.23
CA LYS A 128 -4.82 -8.16 19.41
C LYS A 128 -4.20 -6.90 18.82
N CYS A 129 -2.88 -6.81 18.90
CA CYS A 129 -2.05 -5.80 18.27
C CYS A 129 -1.25 -6.48 17.16
N LEU A 130 -1.19 -5.86 15.98
CA LEU A 130 -0.32 -6.28 14.88
C LEU A 130 0.43 -5.06 14.36
N ARG A 131 1.65 -5.26 13.88
CA ARG A 131 2.41 -4.28 13.11
C ARG A 131 1.96 -4.22 11.66
N GLY A 132 2.38 -3.15 11.00
CA GLY A 132 2.30 -2.99 9.56
C GLY A 132 3.15 -1.84 9.06
N LEU A 133 3.24 -1.78 7.73
CA LEU A 133 3.94 -0.74 7.00
C LEU A 133 3.06 -0.16 5.90
N LEU A 134 3.17 1.16 5.73
CA LEU A 134 2.68 1.93 4.59
C LEU A 134 3.89 2.39 3.79
N PHE A 135 3.87 2.25 2.47
CA PHE A 135 4.96 2.64 1.59
C PHE A 135 4.50 3.67 0.57
N ASN A 136 5.39 4.58 0.22
CA ASN A 136 5.25 5.43 -0.96
C ASN A 136 6.48 5.23 -1.84
N ILE A 137 6.40 4.27 -2.76
CA ILE A 137 7.52 3.85 -3.60
C ILE A 137 7.15 4.18 -5.04
N ASN A 138 7.96 5.01 -5.70
CA ASN A 138 7.77 5.38 -7.11
C ASN A 138 6.38 5.95 -7.40
N GLY A 139 5.80 6.67 -6.44
CA GLY A 139 4.46 7.27 -6.53
C GLY A 139 3.29 6.30 -6.30
N ASP A 140 3.56 5.02 -6.05
CA ASP A 140 2.56 4.05 -5.65
C ASP A 140 2.42 4.00 -4.13
N LYS A 141 1.17 4.19 -3.68
CA LYS A 141 0.75 4.10 -2.28
C LYS A 141 0.51 2.63 -1.97
N LEU A 142 1.37 1.99 -1.19
CA LEU A 142 1.24 0.58 -0.83
C LEU A 142 1.08 0.42 0.69
N GLY A 143 0.59 -0.72 1.12
CA GLY A 143 0.66 -1.09 2.53
C GLY A 143 -0.01 -2.41 2.86
N HIS A 144 0.21 -2.84 4.10
CA HIS A 144 -0.45 -4.01 4.66
C HIS A 144 -1.95 -3.79 4.78
N ARG A 145 -2.71 -4.87 4.55
CA ARG A 145 -4.14 -4.94 4.88
C ARG A 145 -4.33 -5.98 5.95
N TYR A 146 -5.53 -6.02 6.53
CA TYR A 146 -5.83 -6.99 7.56
C TYR A 146 -7.23 -7.55 7.37
N GLN A 147 -7.40 -8.84 7.66
CA GLN A 147 -8.72 -9.45 7.72
C GLN A 147 -9.15 -9.56 9.18
N LEU A 148 -10.34 -9.05 9.44
CA LEU A 148 -11.04 -9.20 10.71
C LEU A 148 -12.29 -10.05 10.48
N GLU A 149 -12.32 -11.25 11.06
CA GLU A 149 -13.46 -12.15 10.98
C GLU A 149 -14.17 -12.24 12.32
N LEU A 150 -15.46 -11.94 12.31
CA LEU A 150 -16.35 -12.03 13.46
C LEU A 150 -17.21 -13.28 13.33
N GLN A 151 -17.19 -14.15 14.35
CA GLN A 151 -18.05 -15.34 14.39
C GLN A 151 -19.47 -15.04 14.91
N GLU A 152 -19.68 -13.86 15.48
CA GLU A 152 -20.96 -13.34 15.98
C GLU A 152 -21.00 -11.81 15.85
N ASN A 153 -22.17 -11.19 16.02
CA ASN A 153 -22.25 -9.72 16.02
C ASN A 153 -21.49 -9.17 17.23
N ALA A 154 -20.65 -8.17 17.03
CA ALA A 154 -19.85 -7.60 18.11
C ALA A 154 -19.60 -6.11 17.90
N THR A 155 -19.43 -5.37 19.00
CA THR A 155 -18.84 -4.03 18.96
C THR A 155 -17.33 -4.17 18.99
N VAL A 156 -16.67 -3.57 18.01
CA VAL A 156 -15.22 -3.62 17.83
C VAL A 156 -14.67 -2.20 17.89
N GLU A 157 -13.59 -2.03 18.62
CA GLU A 157 -12.77 -0.83 18.59
C GLU A 157 -11.47 -1.13 17.82
N ILE A 158 -11.19 -0.33 16.80
CA ILE A 158 -10.03 -0.47 15.93
C ILE A 158 -9.23 0.83 16.01
N ASN A 159 -7.92 0.71 16.25
CA ASN A 159 -7.05 1.85 16.54
C ASN A 159 -5.76 1.70 15.74
N ALA A 160 -5.28 2.78 15.12
CA ALA A 160 -4.01 2.81 14.41
C ALA A 160 -3.12 3.95 14.92
N LYS A 161 -1.84 3.68 15.12
CA LYS A 161 -0.83 4.66 15.54
C LYS A 161 0.51 4.38 14.87
N LYS A 162 1.20 5.45 14.48
CA LYS A 162 2.55 5.38 13.95
C LYS A 162 3.54 4.83 14.98
N ILE A 163 4.45 4.00 14.52
CA ILE A 163 5.67 3.70 15.26
C ILE A 163 6.67 4.81 14.91
N CYS A 164 7.19 5.49 15.93
CA CYS A 164 8.17 6.56 15.75
C CYS A 164 9.53 6.03 16.18
N ASN A 165 10.50 6.01 15.26
CA ASN A 165 11.88 5.73 15.61
C ASN A 165 12.47 6.95 16.31
N THR A 166 13.26 6.72 17.37
CA THR A 166 13.93 7.79 18.11
C THR A 166 14.85 8.59 17.20
N GLY A 167 14.52 9.86 16.94
CA GLY A 167 15.40 10.81 16.23
C GLY A 167 14.83 11.46 14.96
N GLN A 168 13.73 10.98 14.39
CA GLN A 168 13.12 11.60 13.20
C GLN A 168 12.04 12.64 13.55
N ASN A 169 11.99 13.74 12.78
CA ASN A 169 10.93 14.75 12.88
C ASN A 169 9.58 14.10 12.54
N ILE A 170 8.75 13.92 13.57
CA ILE A 170 7.49 13.18 13.48
C ILE A 170 6.50 14.00 12.64
N SER A 171 6.18 13.53 11.43
CA SER A 171 4.97 13.97 10.73
C SER A 171 3.75 13.62 11.61
N SER A 172 3.02 14.63 12.07
CA SER A 172 1.80 14.46 12.89
C SER A 172 0.61 13.87 12.12
N THR A 173 0.80 13.56 10.83
CA THR A 173 -0.27 13.02 9.97
C THR A 173 -0.87 11.75 10.56
N PRO A 174 -2.18 11.71 10.86
CA PRO A 174 -2.83 10.51 11.38
C PRO A 174 -2.82 9.35 10.37
N ILE A 175 -2.78 8.11 10.89
CA ILE A 175 -3.05 6.90 10.09
C ILE A 175 -4.54 6.61 10.19
N GLU A 176 -5.28 6.83 9.11
CA GLU A 176 -6.70 6.55 9.06
C GLU A 176 -6.98 5.09 8.71
N ILE A 177 -8.05 4.52 9.27
CA ILE A 177 -8.46 3.15 9.02
C ILE A 177 -9.73 3.18 8.18
N LEU A 178 -9.72 2.50 7.05
CA LEU A 178 -10.91 2.23 6.25
C LEU A 178 -11.38 0.80 6.51
N VAL A 179 -12.67 0.63 6.81
CA VAL A 179 -13.28 -0.67 7.11
C VAL A 179 -14.21 -1.05 5.97
N PHE A 180 -13.97 -2.21 5.36
CA PHE A 180 -14.80 -2.77 4.31
C PHE A 180 -15.36 -4.11 4.76
N GLN A 181 -16.62 -4.39 4.47
CA GLN A 181 -17.18 -5.73 4.58
C GLN A 181 -16.72 -6.55 3.38
N GLU A 182 -16.10 -7.69 3.64
CA GLU A 182 -15.68 -8.61 2.59
C GLU A 182 -16.89 -9.28 1.94
N GLY A 183 -16.86 -9.37 0.61
CA GLY A 183 -17.93 -9.91 -0.22
C GLY A 183 -17.72 -9.49 -1.67
N LYS A 184 -18.64 -9.88 -2.58
CA LYS A 184 -18.53 -9.61 -4.03
C LYS A 184 -18.24 -8.14 -4.36
N ASN A 185 -18.75 -7.24 -3.51
CA ASN A 185 -18.77 -5.80 -3.73
C ASN A 185 -17.87 -5.03 -2.75
N LYS A 186 -17.18 -5.70 -1.81
CA LYS A 186 -16.35 -5.05 -0.76
C LYS A 186 -16.93 -3.72 -0.25
N VAL A 187 -18.05 -3.83 0.49
CA VAL A 187 -18.86 -2.67 0.85
C VAL A 187 -18.15 -1.84 1.91
N PHE A 188 -17.96 -0.54 1.65
CA PHE A 188 -17.46 0.38 2.67
C PHE A 188 -18.42 0.44 3.87
N VAL A 189 -17.89 0.24 5.06
CA VAL A 189 -18.65 0.23 6.32
C VAL A 189 -18.45 1.54 7.07
N THR A 190 -17.20 1.88 7.37
CA THR A 190 -16.86 3.05 8.17
C THR A 190 -15.37 3.39 8.02
N SER A 191 -14.98 4.56 8.51
CA SER A 191 -13.58 4.98 8.63
C SER A 191 -13.27 5.32 10.09
N SER A 192 -12.03 5.71 10.40
CA SER A 192 -11.74 6.40 11.66
C SER A 192 -12.74 7.53 11.90
N THR A 193 -13.09 7.74 13.17
CA THR A 193 -14.10 8.73 13.60
C THR A 193 -13.63 9.64 14.72
N PHE A 194 -12.55 9.29 15.44
CA PHE A 194 -11.97 10.11 16.49
C PHE A 194 -10.46 9.88 16.63
N ILE A 195 -9.77 10.81 17.29
CA ILE A 195 -8.38 10.66 17.76
C ILE A 195 -8.43 10.48 19.27
N LYS A 196 -7.64 9.56 19.81
CA LYS A 196 -7.41 9.40 21.24
C LYS A 196 -6.26 10.28 21.71
N GLU A 197 -6.21 10.61 23.00
CA GLU A 197 -5.16 11.45 23.60
C GLU A 197 -3.74 10.92 23.36
N ASP A 198 -3.60 9.60 23.21
CA ASP A 198 -2.34 8.90 22.92
C ASP A 198 -1.94 8.92 21.42
N GLY A 199 -2.70 9.62 20.58
CA GLY A 199 -2.44 9.80 19.15
C GLY A 199 -3.04 8.72 18.25
N TYR A 200 -3.81 7.77 18.78
CA TYR A 200 -4.45 6.74 17.96
C TYR A 200 -5.65 7.29 17.19
N CYS A 201 -5.61 7.18 15.87
CA CYS A 201 -6.79 7.36 15.04
C CYS A 201 -7.66 6.11 15.15
N SER A 202 -8.92 6.30 15.53
CA SER A 202 -9.73 5.21 16.09
C SER A 202 -11.16 5.21 15.55
N VAL A 203 -11.76 4.02 15.54
CA VAL A 203 -13.19 3.81 15.28
C VAL A 203 -13.75 2.77 16.24
N LYS A 204 -14.94 3.02 16.76
CA LYS A 204 -15.74 2.06 17.52
C LYS A 204 -17.04 1.82 16.79
N VAL A 205 -17.27 0.58 16.36
CA VAL A 205 -18.38 0.23 15.46
C VAL A 205 -18.99 -1.11 15.81
N SER A 206 -20.32 -1.22 15.71
CA SER A 206 -21.04 -2.48 15.83
C SER A 206 -21.08 -3.19 14.49
N LEU A 207 -20.40 -4.32 14.39
CA LEU A 207 -20.28 -5.13 13.19
C LEU A 207 -21.15 -6.38 13.31
N LYS A 208 -21.64 -6.86 12.17
CA LYS A 208 -22.36 -8.13 12.11
C LYS A 208 -21.35 -9.27 11.98
N LYS A 209 -21.79 -10.50 12.25
CA LYS A 209 -21.03 -11.70 11.88
C LYS A 209 -20.60 -11.63 10.42
N GLY A 210 -19.32 -11.89 10.14
CA GLY A 210 -18.77 -11.86 8.79
C GLY A 210 -17.29 -11.49 8.76
N LYS A 211 -16.76 -11.34 7.56
CA LYS A 211 -15.38 -10.95 7.32
C LYS A 211 -15.29 -9.50 6.88
N TYR A 212 -14.25 -8.82 7.34
CA TYR A 212 -13.98 -7.41 7.08
C TYR A 212 -12.52 -7.23 6.68
N ILE A 213 -12.27 -6.29 5.78
CA ILE A 213 -10.93 -5.86 5.39
C ILE A 213 -10.67 -4.50 6.00
N LEU A 214 -9.58 -4.39 6.75
CA LEU A 214 -9.09 -3.15 7.32
C LEU A 214 -7.94 -2.65 6.45
N ILE A 215 -8.03 -1.39 6.02
CA ILE A 215 -7.02 -0.74 5.19
C ILE A 215 -6.56 0.54 5.91
N PRO A 216 -5.38 0.50 6.56
CA PRO A 216 -4.73 1.69 7.07
C PRO A 216 -4.19 2.54 5.92
N ILE A 217 -4.35 3.86 5.98
CA ILE A 217 -3.89 4.81 4.97
C ILE A 217 -3.27 6.05 5.61
N LEU A 218 -2.35 6.70 4.90
CA LEU A 218 -1.93 8.06 5.22
C LEU A 218 -2.87 9.08 4.57
N LEU A 219 -3.07 10.20 5.24
CA LEU A 219 -3.72 11.37 4.64
C LEU A 219 -2.72 12.24 3.84
N LYS A 220 -1.44 12.20 4.23
CA LYS A 220 -0.32 12.90 3.61
C LYS A 220 0.71 11.90 3.11
N TRP A 221 0.45 11.32 1.93
CA TRP A 221 1.34 10.30 1.38
C TRP A 221 2.71 10.85 1.03
N ASN A 222 2.82 12.10 0.58
CA ASN A 222 4.09 12.79 0.30
C ASN A 222 4.90 13.14 1.56
N ALA A 223 4.39 12.85 2.77
CA ALA A 223 5.21 12.88 3.99
C ALA A 223 6.27 11.77 3.99
N ILE A 224 5.99 10.68 3.27
CA ILE A 224 6.90 9.59 2.94
C ILE A 224 7.05 9.54 1.41
N GLY A 225 8.12 8.99 0.85
CA GLY A 225 8.29 9.01 -0.61
C GLY A 225 9.00 10.27 -1.08
N LYS A 226 10.18 10.52 -0.51
CA LYS A 226 11.18 11.42 -1.11
C LYS A 226 11.85 10.70 -2.28
N SER A 227 12.77 11.37 -2.98
CA SER A 227 13.46 10.78 -4.13
C SER A 227 14.01 9.38 -3.79
N ASN A 228 13.60 8.38 -4.55
CA ASN A 228 14.06 6.99 -4.44
C ASN A 228 15.38 6.74 -5.20
N SER A 229 16.12 7.79 -5.56
CA SER A 229 17.42 7.61 -6.21
C SER A 229 18.40 7.05 -5.18
N PHE A 230 18.74 5.78 -5.36
CA PHE A 230 19.86 5.12 -4.69
C PHE A 230 21.14 5.18 -5.52
N ASP A 231 21.16 6.02 -6.55
CA ASP A 231 22.26 6.12 -7.52
C ASP A 231 23.59 6.52 -6.86
N SER A 232 23.54 7.06 -5.63
CA SER A 232 24.67 7.49 -4.82
C SER A 232 25.11 6.48 -3.74
N LEU A 233 24.32 5.44 -3.45
CA LEU A 233 24.68 4.46 -2.41
C LEU A 233 25.76 3.52 -2.95
N ASN A 234 26.99 3.68 -2.48
CA ASN A 234 28.10 2.82 -2.88
C ASN A 234 27.95 1.44 -2.19
N PHE A 235 27.84 0.38 -2.99
CA PHE A 235 27.86 -1.03 -2.58
C PHE A 235 29.00 -1.36 -1.59
N GLU A 236 30.18 -0.78 -1.79
CA GLU A 236 31.36 -0.99 -0.94
C GLU A 236 31.18 -0.48 0.50
N SER A 237 30.15 0.35 0.76
CA SER A 237 29.85 0.85 2.11
C SER A 237 29.05 -0.14 2.97
N LEU A 238 28.44 -1.16 2.37
CA LEU A 238 27.61 -2.15 3.07
C LEU A 238 28.40 -3.37 3.56
N ILE A 239 29.65 -3.52 3.09
CA ILE A 239 30.49 -4.68 3.38
C ILE A 239 31.89 -4.28 3.89
N HIS A 240 32.45 -5.13 4.74
CA HIS A 240 33.86 -5.15 5.11
C HIS A 240 34.54 -6.36 4.47
N PHE A 241 35.76 -6.14 3.96
CA PHE A 241 36.64 -7.21 3.53
C PHE A 241 37.61 -7.50 4.68
N GLU A 242 37.49 -8.67 5.29
CA GLU A 242 38.48 -9.12 6.28
C GLU A 242 39.75 -9.64 5.60
N GLU A 243 40.86 -9.68 6.36
CA GLU A 243 42.20 -10.08 5.87
C GLU A 243 42.22 -11.48 5.21
N ASP A 244 41.25 -12.34 5.56
CA ASP A 244 41.11 -13.71 5.06
C ASP A 244 40.14 -13.84 3.86
N SER A 245 39.73 -12.74 3.22
CA SER A 245 38.78 -12.69 2.07
C SER A 245 37.33 -13.07 2.39
N GLU A 246 36.95 -13.17 3.67
CA GLU A 246 35.53 -13.22 4.06
C GLU A 246 34.91 -11.82 3.99
N VAL A 247 33.76 -11.74 3.32
CA VAL A 247 32.95 -10.53 3.20
C VAL A 247 31.95 -10.52 4.35
N THR A 248 32.04 -9.53 5.23
CA THR A 248 31.12 -9.35 6.37
C THR A 248 30.29 -8.08 6.18
N LEU A 249 29.08 -8.03 6.74
CA LEU A 249 28.23 -6.84 6.68
C LEU A 249 28.78 -5.77 7.64
N THR A 250 28.66 -4.50 7.28
CA THR A 250 28.99 -3.43 8.23
C THR A 250 27.96 -3.39 9.37
N PRO A 251 28.33 -2.91 10.58
CA PRO A 251 27.37 -2.77 11.69
C PRO A 251 26.16 -1.88 11.35
N ALA A 252 26.34 -0.92 10.44
CA ALA A 252 25.26 -0.07 9.94
C ALA A 252 24.29 -0.88 9.07
N CYS A 253 24.81 -1.74 8.19
CA CYS A 253 24.01 -2.64 7.37
C CYS A 253 23.25 -3.67 8.23
N GLU A 254 23.90 -4.28 9.21
CA GLU A 254 23.23 -5.19 10.16
C GLU A 254 22.10 -4.49 10.93
N SER A 255 22.33 -3.25 11.36
CA SER A 255 21.30 -2.44 12.03
C SER A 255 20.12 -2.14 11.10
N ALA A 256 20.39 -1.89 9.82
CA ALA A 256 19.35 -1.69 8.80
C ALA A 256 18.56 -2.98 8.56
N LEU A 257 19.23 -4.13 8.43
CA LEU A 257 18.58 -5.43 8.33
C LEU A 257 17.74 -5.75 9.57
N LYS A 258 18.17 -5.33 10.75
CA LYS A 258 17.37 -5.45 11.98
C LYS A 258 16.09 -4.62 11.90
N LEU A 259 16.16 -3.39 11.39
CA LEU A 259 14.97 -2.55 11.16
C LEU A 259 14.01 -3.19 10.15
N VAL A 260 14.52 -3.83 9.10
CA VAL A 260 13.70 -4.60 8.15
C VAL A 260 13.04 -5.78 8.84
N PHE A 261 13.83 -6.61 9.55
CA PHE A 261 13.34 -7.77 10.28
C PHE A 261 12.21 -7.40 11.24
N ASP A 262 12.44 -6.38 12.07
CA ASP A 262 11.44 -5.88 13.03
C ASP A 262 10.20 -5.28 12.35
N SER A 263 10.32 -4.86 11.09
CA SER A 263 9.20 -4.32 10.30
C SER A 263 8.33 -5.43 9.72
N ILE A 264 8.90 -6.59 9.40
CA ILE A 264 8.18 -7.74 8.82
C ILE A 264 7.74 -8.78 9.85
N ASP A 265 8.26 -8.72 11.08
CA ASP A 265 7.69 -9.37 12.26
C ASP A 265 6.37 -8.66 12.63
N LEU A 266 5.26 -9.17 12.08
CA LEU A 266 3.95 -8.51 12.15
C LEU A 266 3.24 -8.75 13.48
N ASP A 267 3.58 -9.82 14.20
CA ASP A 267 3.03 -10.12 15.52
C ASP A 267 3.95 -9.73 16.71
N GLU A 268 5.14 -9.21 16.43
CA GLU A 268 6.15 -8.76 17.40
C GLU A 268 6.67 -9.89 18.31
N ASN A 269 6.73 -11.12 17.81
CA ASN A 269 7.21 -12.26 18.60
C ASN A 269 8.75 -12.41 18.55
N GLY A 270 9.45 -11.65 17.70
CA GLY A 270 10.91 -11.68 17.53
C GLY A 270 11.41 -12.72 16.52
N LEU A 271 10.52 -13.42 15.84
CA LEU A 271 10.77 -14.48 14.86
C LEU A 271 9.89 -14.25 13.61
N LEU A 272 10.33 -14.72 12.44
CA LEU A 272 9.52 -14.64 11.23
C LEU A 272 8.85 -15.98 10.95
N SER A 273 7.53 -15.98 10.91
CA SER A 273 6.75 -17.10 10.38
C SER A 273 6.86 -17.20 8.86
N GLN A 274 6.53 -18.36 8.30
CA GLN A 274 6.42 -18.56 6.86
C GLN A 274 5.52 -17.50 6.20
N LEU A 275 4.40 -17.18 6.85
CA LEU A 275 3.43 -16.21 6.33
C LEU A 275 4.03 -14.80 6.23
N GLU A 276 4.77 -14.38 7.24
CA GLU A 276 5.42 -13.07 7.27
C GLU A 276 6.53 -12.99 6.23
N PHE A 277 7.32 -14.05 6.10
CA PHE A 277 8.36 -14.14 5.09
C PHE A 277 7.79 -14.16 3.67
N ASP A 278 6.72 -14.91 3.43
CA ASP A 278 5.97 -14.91 2.15
C ASP A 278 5.50 -13.50 1.77
N TYR A 279 4.93 -12.76 2.73
CA TYR A 279 4.43 -11.40 2.48
C TYR A 279 5.56 -10.42 2.18
N PHE A 280 6.69 -10.60 2.85
CA PHE A 280 7.89 -9.82 2.60
C PHE A 280 8.45 -10.07 1.20
N ILE A 281 8.68 -11.33 0.81
CA ILE A 281 9.17 -11.68 -0.53
C ILE A 281 8.20 -11.22 -1.61
N GLN A 282 6.89 -11.40 -1.40
CA GLN A 282 5.88 -10.89 -2.32
C GLN A 282 5.97 -9.37 -2.52
N HIS A 283 6.34 -8.62 -1.48
CA HIS A 283 6.52 -7.17 -1.57
C HIS A 283 7.84 -6.79 -2.26
N THR A 284 8.94 -7.48 -1.95
CA THR A 284 10.28 -7.09 -2.42
C THR A 284 10.64 -7.62 -3.81
N SER A 285 10.16 -8.82 -4.18
CA SER A 285 10.44 -9.44 -5.48
C SER A 285 9.19 -9.64 -6.36
N GLY A 286 8.00 -9.65 -5.76
CA GLY A 286 6.76 -9.98 -6.47
C GLY A 286 6.52 -11.49 -6.61
N GLU A 287 7.36 -12.31 -5.98
CA GLU A 287 7.32 -13.78 -6.03
C GLU A 287 6.70 -14.38 -4.76
N THR A 288 6.58 -15.70 -4.72
CA THR A 288 6.15 -16.44 -3.52
C THR A 288 7.37 -17.03 -2.84
N ALA A 289 7.48 -16.97 -1.51
CA ALA A 289 8.66 -17.50 -0.81
C ALA A 289 8.64 -19.03 -0.62
N ALA A 290 7.83 -19.77 -1.40
CA ALA A 290 7.64 -21.21 -1.18
C ALA A 290 8.95 -22.00 -1.39
N ASP A 291 9.74 -21.61 -2.39
CA ASP A 291 11.00 -22.29 -2.72
C ASP A 291 12.12 -21.87 -1.74
N GLU A 292 12.17 -20.59 -1.37
CA GLU A 292 13.09 -20.02 -0.39
C GLU A 292 12.84 -20.58 1.01
N TRP A 293 11.57 -20.63 1.43
CA TRP A 293 11.18 -21.19 2.72
C TRP A 293 11.46 -22.69 2.79
N SER A 294 11.18 -23.43 1.73
CA SER A 294 11.56 -24.86 1.65
C SER A 294 13.07 -25.04 1.76
N THR A 295 13.85 -24.13 1.20
CA THR A 295 15.32 -24.14 1.32
C THR A 295 15.76 -23.86 2.75
N ILE A 296 15.13 -22.91 3.44
CA ILE A 296 15.37 -22.61 4.86
C ILE A 296 15.01 -23.81 5.74
N GLU A 297 13.90 -24.48 5.48
CA GLU A 297 13.45 -25.65 6.26
C GLU A 297 14.33 -26.89 6.05
N VAL A 298 14.82 -27.11 4.83
CA VAL A 298 15.58 -28.32 4.46
C VAL A 298 17.06 -28.19 4.78
N LEU A 299 17.60 -26.97 4.75
CA LEU A 299 19.00 -26.72 5.09
C LEU A 299 19.15 -26.44 6.58
N ASP A 300 19.81 -27.35 7.31
CA ASP A 300 20.20 -27.21 8.73
C ASP A 300 21.15 -26.02 9.02
N ASN A 301 21.45 -25.22 8.01
CA ASN A 301 22.41 -24.13 8.09
C ASN A 301 21.78 -22.84 8.63
N PHE A 302 20.45 -22.71 8.61
CA PHE A 302 19.77 -21.49 9.07
C PHE A 302 19.28 -21.61 10.50
N LYS A 303 19.52 -20.57 11.29
CA LYS A 303 19.06 -20.53 12.68
C LYS A 303 17.55 -20.27 12.77
N MET A 304 16.83 -21.26 13.26
CA MET A 304 15.39 -21.21 13.49
C MET A 304 15.03 -21.52 14.94
N GLU A 305 13.91 -20.96 15.41
CA GLU A 305 13.29 -21.27 16.70
C GLU A 305 11.81 -21.60 16.48
N ASN A 306 11.33 -22.74 16.98
CA ASN A 306 9.94 -23.19 16.83
C ASN A 306 9.42 -23.24 15.37
N GLY A 307 10.31 -23.48 14.40
CA GLY A 307 9.97 -23.48 12.98
C GLY A 307 9.77 -22.08 12.39
N GLN A 308 10.25 -21.04 13.08
CA GLN A 308 10.27 -19.65 12.63
C GLN A 308 11.72 -19.15 12.51
N LEU A 309 11.97 -18.25 11.58
CA LEU A 309 13.30 -17.74 11.27
C LEU A 309 13.73 -16.70 12.32
N THR A 310 14.91 -16.89 12.90
CA THR A 310 15.52 -15.92 13.83
C THR A 310 16.15 -14.76 13.06
N PHE A 311 16.50 -13.67 13.76
CA PHE A 311 17.23 -12.58 13.13
C PHE A 311 18.61 -13.02 12.60
N GLU A 312 19.30 -13.89 13.33
CA GLU A 312 20.58 -14.44 12.89
C GLU A 312 20.43 -15.29 11.63
N GLY A 313 19.38 -16.11 11.53
CA GLY A 313 19.05 -16.85 10.31
C GLY A 313 18.69 -15.93 9.14
N PHE A 314 18.02 -14.81 9.42
CA PHE A 314 17.72 -13.78 8.43
C PHE A 314 18.99 -13.11 7.88
N LEU A 315 19.97 -12.79 8.74
CA LEU A 315 21.27 -12.27 8.30
C LEU A 315 22.03 -13.27 7.41
N GLU A 316 21.90 -14.56 7.69
CA GLU A 316 22.54 -15.61 6.89
C GLU A 316 21.97 -15.71 5.46
N LEU A 317 20.68 -15.38 5.27
CA LEU A 317 20.05 -15.30 3.95
C LEU A 317 20.54 -14.09 3.14
N TYR A 318 20.73 -12.96 3.82
CA TYR A 318 21.02 -11.68 3.18
C TYR A 318 22.51 -11.33 3.22
N ARG A 319 23.34 -12.26 2.71
CA ARG A 319 24.80 -12.08 2.58
C ARG A 319 25.23 -11.48 1.24
N ASP A 320 24.44 -11.66 0.17
CA ASP A 320 24.72 -11.02 -1.12
C ASP A 320 24.35 -9.53 -1.02
N PRO A 321 25.33 -8.61 -1.13
CA PRO A 321 25.04 -7.20 -0.93
C PRO A 321 24.21 -6.58 -2.07
N SER A 322 24.12 -7.23 -3.24
CA SER A 322 23.26 -6.79 -4.34
C SER A 322 21.79 -7.00 -4.00
N ASP A 323 21.47 -8.16 -3.44
CA ASP A 323 20.13 -8.52 -2.99
C ASP A 323 19.72 -7.68 -1.79
N VAL A 324 20.65 -7.43 -0.86
CA VAL A 324 20.45 -6.52 0.27
C VAL A 324 20.09 -5.13 -0.21
N MET A 325 20.83 -4.56 -1.15
CA MET A 325 20.58 -3.20 -1.65
C MET A 325 19.17 -3.06 -2.23
N ASN A 326 18.78 -3.95 -3.15
CA ASN A 326 17.45 -3.92 -3.75
C ASN A 326 16.36 -4.13 -2.70
N MET A 327 16.56 -5.04 -1.75
CA MET A 327 15.61 -5.27 -0.66
C MET A 327 15.44 -4.02 0.24
N LEU A 328 16.52 -3.36 0.66
CA LEU A 328 16.46 -2.15 1.49
C LEU A 328 15.70 -1.03 0.76
N GLN A 329 15.91 -0.89 -0.55
CA GLN A 329 15.15 0.02 -1.41
C GLN A 329 13.66 -0.28 -1.40
N GLN A 330 13.27 -1.54 -1.62
CA GLN A 330 11.85 -1.93 -1.61
C GLN A 330 11.23 -1.81 -0.22
N MET A 331 12.02 -1.89 0.85
CA MET A 331 11.57 -1.63 2.22
C MET A 331 11.47 -0.12 2.56
N GLY A 332 11.79 0.75 1.60
CA GLY A 332 11.62 2.19 1.73
C GLY A 332 12.71 2.88 2.54
N MET A 333 13.91 2.30 2.60
CA MET A 333 15.08 2.96 3.15
C MET A 333 15.65 3.99 2.17
N ASN A 334 16.57 4.82 2.64
CA ASN A 334 17.34 5.76 1.81
C ASN A 334 18.85 5.43 1.83
N GLU A 335 19.64 6.32 1.23
CA GLU A 335 21.09 6.13 1.13
C GLU A 335 21.85 6.09 2.48
N SER A 336 21.23 6.64 3.52
CA SER A 336 21.77 6.65 4.88
C SER A 336 21.27 5.48 5.72
N LEU A 337 20.62 4.48 5.09
CA LEU A 337 19.99 3.32 5.75
C LEU A 337 18.87 3.71 6.73
N GLU A 338 18.24 4.86 6.51
CA GLU A 338 17.10 5.33 7.30
C GLU A 338 15.78 5.03 6.57
N ILE A 339 14.74 4.67 7.33
CA ILE A 339 13.38 4.52 6.78
C ILE A 339 12.85 5.92 6.43
N GLU A 340 12.58 6.17 5.15
CA GLU A 340 12.10 7.47 4.64
C GLU A 340 10.87 7.34 3.73
N ASN A 341 10.76 6.22 3.02
CA ASN A 341 9.70 5.93 2.06
C ASN A 341 8.70 4.89 2.59
N ALA A 342 8.80 4.58 3.88
CA ALA A 342 7.83 3.78 4.60
C ALA A 342 7.45 4.41 5.94
N GLN A 343 6.27 4.06 6.45
CA GLN A 343 5.78 4.44 7.76
C GLN A 343 5.30 3.17 8.49
N PRO A 344 6.05 2.69 9.48
CA PRO A 344 5.60 1.60 10.35
C PRO A 344 4.50 2.06 11.31
N PHE A 345 3.61 1.15 11.70
CA PHE A 345 2.48 1.43 12.58
C PHE A 345 2.01 0.20 13.37
N HIS A 346 1.29 0.46 14.46
CA HIS A 346 0.51 -0.53 15.20
C HIS A 346 -0.98 -0.44 14.82
N LEU A 347 -1.61 -1.58 14.61
CA LEU A 347 -3.05 -1.73 14.44
C LEU A 347 -3.60 -2.61 15.56
N VAL A 348 -4.47 -2.02 16.39
CA VAL A 348 -5.01 -2.65 17.59
C VAL A 348 -6.51 -2.86 17.44
N VAL A 349 -6.95 -4.11 17.59
CA VAL A 349 -8.35 -4.51 17.59
C VAL A 349 -8.76 -4.97 18.98
N LYS A 350 -9.82 -4.38 19.52
CA LYS A 350 -10.42 -4.71 20.83
C LYS A 350 -11.90 -5.02 20.69
N SER A 351 -12.39 -6.02 21.41
CA SER A 351 -13.82 -6.34 21.49
C SER A 351 -14.15 -7.06 22.79
N ASP A 352 -15.36 -6.90 23.30
CA ASP A 352 -15.84 -7.67 24.46
C ASP A 352 -16.19 -9.13 24.07
N SER A 353 -16.36 -9.43 22.77
CA SER A 353 -16.50 -10.80 22.29
C SER A 353 -15.11 -11.43 22.09
N PRO A 354 -14.88 -12.68 22.54
CA PRO A 354 -13.64 -13.40 22.24
C PRO A 354 -13.61 -14.04 20.85
N LYS A 355 -14.73 -14.11 20.13
CA LYS A 355 -14.86 -14.94 18.92
C LYS A 355 -14.52 -14.16 17.65
N LEU A 356 -13.31 -13.61 17.61
CA LEU A 356 -12.76 -12.89 16.47
C LEU A 356 -11.45 -13.51 16.01
N ASN A 357 -11.23 -13.54 14.70
CA ASN A 357 -9.93 -13.81 14.11
C ASN A 357 -9.40 -12.53 13.47
N PHE A 358 -8.13 -12.21 13.72
CA PHE A 358 -7.48 -11.03 13.18
C PHE A 358 -6.07 -11.40 12.72
N HIS A 359 -5.79 -11.22 11.44
CA HIS A 359 -4.52 -11.58 10.81
C HIS A 359 -4.15 -10.59 9.69
N PRO A 360 -2.86 -10.43 9.41
CA PRO A 360 -2.40 -9.58 8.33
C PRO A 360 -2.70 -10.22 6.96
N LEU A 361 -2.66 -9.39 5.93
CA LEU A 361 -2.74 -9.76 4.52
C LEU A 361 -1.54 -9.11 3.79
N PRO A 362 -1.16 -9.63 2.61
CA PRO A 362 -0.03 -9.10 1.86
C PRO A 362 -0.16 -7.60 1.56
N VAL A 363 1.00 -6.96 1.40
CA VAL A 363 1.11 -5.60 0.90
C VAL A 363 0.40 -5.48 -0.45
N SER A 364 -0.36 -4.41 -0.62
CA SER A 364 -1.07 -4.16 -1.87
C SER A 364 -1.20 -2.67 -2.15
N SER A 365 -1.42 -2.33 -3.42
CA SER A 365 -1.62 -0.95 -3.82
C SER A 365 -2.97 -0.40 -3.36
N PHE A 366 -2.93 0.82 -2.83
CA PHE A 366 -4.07 1.63 -2.40
C PHE A 366 -4.40 2.75 -3.38
N LYS A 367 -3.63 2.90 -4.47
CA LYS A 367 -3.63 4.04 -5.41
C LYS A 367 -5.04 4.54 -5.77
N GLU A 368 -5.98 3.62 -5.98
CA GLU A 368 -7.35 3.99 -6.33
C GLU A 368 -8.33 3.94 -5.17
N VAL A 369 -8.07 3.12 -4.14
CA VAL A 369 -9.06 2.82 -3.10
C VAL A 369 -9.22 3.99 -2.15
N SER A 370 -8.12 4.58 -1.66
CA SER A 370 -8.19 5.68 -0.70
C SER A 370 -8.96 6.86 -1.27
N ASP A 371 -8.51 7.40 -2.40
CA ASP A 371 -9.00 8.68 -2.91
C ASP A 371 -10.45 8.53 -3.41
N LYS A 372 -10.80 7.38 -4.03
CA LYS A 372 -12.20 7.10 -4.42
C LYS A 372 -13.12 7.03 -3.21
N VAL A 373 -12.70 6.33 -2.15
CA VAL A 373 -13.53 6.11 -0.96
C VAL A 373 -13.68 7.41 -0.17
N LEU A 374 -12.59 8.13 0.09
CA LEU A 374 -12.63 9.39 0.82
C LEU A 374 -13.45 10.45 0.07
N LYS A 375 -13.30 10.53 -1.25
CA LYS A 375 -14.11 11.41 -2.09
C LYS A 375 -15.60 11.07 -2.00
N LYS A 376 -15.93 9.78 -2.14
CA LYS A 376 -17.32 9.30 -2.08
C LYS A 376 -17.96 9.61 -0.73
N ILE A 377 -17.29 9.27 0.38
CA ILE A 377 -17.78 9.53 1.74
C ILE A 377 -17.99 11.02 1.94
N THR A 378 -17.07 11.86 1.47
CA THR A 378 -17.19 13.32 1.58
C THR A 378 -18.42 13.84 0.83
N ILE A 379 -18.69 13.33 -0.37
CA ILE A 379 -19.87 13.71 -1.15
C ILE A 379 -21.16 13.22 -0.47
N GLU A 380 -21.17 12.01 0.09
CA GLU A 380 -22.37 11.38 0.65
C GLU A 380 -22.72 11.85 2.07
N GLN A 381 -21.71 12.20 2.87
CA GLN A 381 -21.85 12.48 4.30
C GLN A 381 -21.45 13.92 4.68
N GLY A 382 -20.76 14.64 3.79
CA GLY A 382 -20.34 16.01 4.02
C GLY A 382 -21.46 17.04 3.81
N SER A 383 -21.23 18.25 4.29
CA SER A 383 -22.05 19.41 3.95
C SER A 383 -21.77 19.83 2.51
N THR A 384 -22.81 20.22 1.78
CA THR A 384 -22.70 20.70 0.40
C THR A 384 -22.98 22.19 0.29
N ARG A 385 -22.18 22.91 -0.50
CA ARG A 385 -22.46 24.28 -0.92
C ARG A 385 -22.22 24.43 -2.41
N LYS A 386 -23.03 25.25 -3.08
CA LYS A 386 -22.75 25.69 -4.46
C LYS A 386 -21.77 26.84 -4.41
N LEU A 387 -20.84 26.88 -5.37
CA LEU A 387 -19.95 28.02 -5.52
C LEU A 387 -20.75 29.22 -6.04
N LYS A 388 -20.43 30.41 -5.53
CA LYS A 388 -21.09 31.65 -5.95
C LYS A 388 -20.92 31.81 -7.46
N ASP A 389 -21.99 32.27 -8.10
CA ASP A 389 -22.07 32.56 -9.54
C ASP A 389 -21.90 31.34 -10.48
N MET A 390 -21.91 30.11 -9.95
CA MET A 390 -21.71 28.87 -10.72
C MET A 390 -22.68 27.76 -10.30
N ASN A 391 -23.73 27.54 -11.10
CA ASN A 391 -24.79 26.57 -10.76
C ASN A 391 -24.34 25.10 -10.79
N ASP A 392 -23.27 24.80 -11.52
CA ASP A 392 -22.77 23.45 -11.79
C ASP A 392 -21.52 23.06 -10.97
N LEU A 393 -21.05 23.94 -10.08
CA LEU A 393 -19.93 23.66 -9.18
C LEU A 393 -20.42 23.46 -7.75
N PHE A 394 -20.01 22.34 -7.17
CA PHE A 394 -20.36 21.96 -5.80
C PHE A 394 -19.11 21.73 -4.99
N LEU A 395 -19.07 22.31 -3.80
CA LEU A 395 -18.10 22.00 -2.77
C LEU A 395 -18.76 21.10 -1.74
N PHE A 396 -18.12 19.97 -1.46
CA PHE A 396 -18.48 19.08 -0.38
C PHE A 396 -17.40 19.16 0.69
N THR A 397 -17.80 19.32 1.95
CA THR A 397 -16.88 19.40 3.09
C THR A 397 -17.32 18.41 4.15
N GLN A 398 -16.43 17.48 4.50
CA GLN A 398 -16.63 16.57 5.60
C GLN A 398 -15.61 16.85 6.68
N GLN A 399 -16.09 17.25 7.86
CA GLN A 399 -15.25 17.51 9.02
C GLN A 399 -15.37 16.35 10.01
N LEU A 400 -14.23 15.79 10.37
CA LEU A 400 -14.03 14.76 11.39
C LEU A 400 -12.98 15.28 12.40
N PRO A 401 -12.89 14.72 13.61
CA PRO A 401 -11.90 15.18 14.60
C PRO A 401 -10.44 15.11 14.14
N HIS A 402 -10.10 14.13 13.28
CA HIS A 402 -8.74 13.95 12.75
C HIS A 402 -8.49 14.61 11.40
N ARG A 403 -9.54 15.07 10.71
CA ARG A 403 -9.39 15.64 9.37
C ARG A 403 -10.59 16.45 8.92
N THR A 404 -10.37 17.36 7.99
CA THR A 404 -11.38 17.92 7.12
C THR A 404 -11.06 17.58 5.67
N THR A 405 -12.00 16.99 4.94
CA THR A 405 -11.85 16.73 3.51
C THR A 405 -12.75 17.66 2.71
N ILE A 406 -12.17 18.33 1.72
CA ILE A 406 -12.86 19.20 0.77
C ILE A 406 -12.81 18.56 -0.62
N VAL A 407 -13.99 18.33 -1.21
CA VAL A 407 -14.13 17.81 -2.57
C VAL A 407 -14.82 18.86 -3.43
N VAL A 408 -14.25 19.14 -4.60
CA VAL A 408 -14.89 19.98 -5.62
C VAL A 408 -15.45 19.07 -6.71
N GLN A 409 -16.71 19.28 -7.09
CA GLN A 409 -17.37 18.57 -8.17
C GLN A 409 -17.76 19.54 -9.28
N ASN A 410 -17.35 19.20 -10.51
CA ASN A 410 -17.72 19.88 -11.73
C ASN A 410 -18.81 19.11 -12.46
N GLN A 411 -20.04 19.64 -12.44
CA GLN A 411 -21.17 19.09 -13.20
C GLN A 411 -21.34 19.76 -14.57
N SER A 412 -20.48 20.70 -14.95
CA SER A 412 -20.54 21.33 -16.27
C SER A 412 -19.91 20.45 -17.36
N HIS A 413 -19.99 20.91 -18.59
CA HIS A 413 -19.29 20.33 -19.74
C HIS A 413 -17.92 20.97 -20.01
N GLY A 414 -17.55 22.03 -19.27
CA GLY A 414 -16.29 22.74 -19.43
C GLY A 414 -15.24 22.27 -18.42
N LYS A 415 -13.96 22.40 -18.80
CA LYS A 415 -12.85 22.35 -17.86
C LYS A 415 -12.80 23.66 -17.07
N LEU A 416 -12.50 23.57 -15.78
CA LEU A 416 -12.49 24.72 -14.86
C LEU A 416 -11.29 24.63 -13.93
N ASP A 417 -10.67 25.77 -13.63
CA ASP A 417 -9.64 25.87 -12.60
C ASP A 417 -10.22 26.57 -11.37
N VAL A 418 -10.20 25.88 -10.24
CA VAL A 418 -10.77 26.36 -8.98
C VAL A 418 -9.64 26.52 -7.97
N ARG A 419 -9.47 27.74 -7.47
CA ARG A 419 -8.60 28.05 -6.33
C ARG A 419 -9.36 27.79 -5.03
N LEU A 420 -8.73 27.06 -4.12
CA LEU A 420 -9.15 26.87 -2.74
C LEU A 420 -8.08 27.48 -1.83
N ASP A 421 -8.41 28.59 -1.18
CA ASP A 421 -7.53 29.29 -0.26
C ASP A 421 -7.95 29.00 1.18
N CYS A 422 -7.23 28.10 1.82
CA CYS A 422 -7.38 27.74 3.23
C CYS A 422 -6.36 28.45 4.13
N SER A 423 -5.62 29.46 3.64
CA SER A 423 -4.48 30.08 4.36
C SER A 423 -4.87 30.76 5.69
N GLN A 424 -6.14 31.13 5.83
CA GLN A 424 -6.71 31.70 7.06
C GLN A 424 -7.22 30.64 8.05
N SER A 425 -7.13 29.36 7.69
CA SER A 425 -7.44 28.26 8.61
C SER A 425 -6.36 28.14 9.67
N THR A 426 -6.72 27.73 10.88
CA THR A 426 -5.78 27.60 12.00
C THR A 426 -5.62 26.15 12.45
N ASN A 427 -4.44 25.83 12.98
CA ASN A 427 -4.08 24.51 13.48
C ASN A 427 -4.23 23.37 12.44
N CYS A 428 -4.03 23.63 11.15
CA CYS A 428 -4.10 22.58 10.15
C CYS A 428 -2.99 22.68 9.11
N GLU A 429 -2.60 21.52 8.59
CA GLU A 429 -1.80 21.40 7.38
C GLU A 429 -2.57 20.64 6.30
N SER A 430 -2.14 20.80 5.06
CA SER A 430 -2.76 20.22 3.88
C SER A 430 -1.91 19.10 3.31
N HIS A 431 -2.56 18.06 2.80
CA HIS A 431 -1.87 17.03 2.01
C HIS A 431 -1.21 17.57 0.72
N GLN A 432 -1.68 18.72 0.21
CA GLN A 432 -1.08 19.39 -0.95
C GLN A 432 0.24 20.10 -0.62
N GLY A 433 0.63 20.19 0.67
CA GLY A 433 1.76 20.98 1.13
C GLY A 433 1.39 22.45 1.37
N GLU A 434 0.65 23.06 0.44
CA GLU A 434 0.16 24.44 0.56
C GLU A 434 -1.32 24.47 0.95
N LEU A 435 -1.71 25.54 1.66
CA LEU A 435 -3.11 25.81 2.03
C LEU A 435 -3.86 26.61 0.96
N ASP A 436 -3.15 27.31 0.07
CA ASP A 436 -3.70 27.95 -1.11
C ASP A 436 -3.34 27.10 -2.34
N TYR A 437 -4.34 26.42 -2.90
CA TYR A 437 -4.12 25.45 -3.96
C TYR A 437 -5.13 25.62 -5.09
N THR A 438 -4.66 25.49 -6.34
CA THR A 438 -5.51 25.53 -7.53
C THR A 438 -5.65 24.13 -8.11
N ILE A 439 -6.90 23.70 -8.30
CA ILE A 439 -7.23 22.38 -8.83
C ILE A 439 -7.83 22.55 -10.22
N GLU A 440 -7.30 21.77 -11.15
CA GLU A 440 -7.91 21.57 -12.45
C GLU A 440 -9.06 20.55 -12.35
N LEU A 441 -10.25 20.95 -12.80
CA LEU A 441 -11.45 20.12 -12.79
C LEU A 441 -11.92 19.82 -14.21
N LEU A 442 -11.78 18.55 -14.60
CA LEU A 442 -12.34 18.05 -15.86
C LEU A 442 -13.88 18.02 -15.83
N PRO A 443 -14.54 18.10 -17.00
CA PRO A 443 -15.99 18.01 -17.10
C PRO A 443 -16.55 16.76 -16.43
N ARG A 444 -17.66 16.90 -15.70
CA ARG A 444 -18.37 15.77 -15.05
C ARG A 444 -17.50 14.97 -14.06
N THR A 445 -16.48 15.60 -13.47
CA THR A 445 -15.59 14.94 -12.49
C THR A 445 -15.72 15.53 -11.09
N SER A 446 -15.10 14.84 -10.13
CA SER A 446 -14.89 15.34 -8.77
C SER A 446 -13.48 15.04 -8.33
N VAL A 447 -12.85 15.99 -7.63
CA VAL A 447 -11.47 15.92 -7.18
C VAL A 447 -11.41 16.34 -5.71
N ILE A 448 -10.54 15.69 -4.94
CA ILE A 448 -10.23 16.10 -3.58
C ILE A 448 -9.32 17.32 -3.68
N GLY A 449 -9.75 18.45 -3.14
CA GLY A 449 -8.94 19.66 -3.09
C GLY A 449 -7.98 19.65 -1.92
N HIS A 450 -8.51 19.43 -0.72
CA HIS A 450 -7.72 19.31 0.50
C HIS A 450 -8.19 18.13 1.35
N HIS A 451 -7.24 17.34 1.84
CA HIS A 451 -7.29 16.78 3.17
C HIS A 451 -6.52 17.72 4.09
N LEU A 452 -7.22 18.29 5.06
CA LEU A 452 -6.67 19.10 6.14
C LEU A 452 -6.65 18.25 7.40
N PHE A 453 -5.58 18.28 8.17
CA PHE A 453 -5.46 17.52 9.41
C PHE A 453 -4.74 18.38 10.46
N PRO A 454 -5.01 18.14 11.75
CA PRO A 454 -4.51 19.01 12.80
C PRO A 454 -2.98 18.94 12.91
N ILE A 455 -2.34 20.10 13.10
CA ILE A 455 -0.91 20.16 13.46
C ILE A 455 -0.76 19.71 14.91
N ASP A 456 -1.59 20.24 15.79
CA ASP A 456 -1.75 19.83 17.19
C ASP A 456 -3.12 19.17 17.39
N VAL A 457 -3.12 17.87 17.67
CA VAL A 457 -4.33 17.06 17.89
C VAL A 457 -5.14 17.46 19.13
N THR A 458 -4.55 18.24 20.04
CA THR A 458 -5.24 18.73 21.24
C THR A 458 -6.03 20.02 21.00
N GLN A 459 -5.81 20.67 19.86
CA GLN A 459 -6.48 21.90 19.45
C GLN A 459 -7.49 21.62 18.32
N ASN A 460 -8.57 22.39 18.28
CA ASN A 460 -9.55 22.27 17.18
C ASN A 460 -8.99 22.91 15.91
N VAL A 461 -9.35 22.34 14.75
CA VAL A 461 -9.11 22.98 13.45
C VAL A 461 -10.23 23.98 13.18
N ASP A 462 -9.88 25.25 13.01
CA ASP A 462 -10.82 26.27 12.53
C ASP A 462 -10.64 26.43 11.01
N LEU A 463 -11.66 26.01 10.25
CA LEU A 463 -11.62 25.98 8.81
C LEU A 463 -12.13 27.27 8.21
N ASN A 464 -11.27 27.95 7.47
CA ASN A 464 -11.65 29.07 6.62
C ASN A 464 -11.14 28.81 5.20
N CYS A 465 -12.04 28.37 4.33
CA CYS A 465 -11.77 28.11 2.91
C CYS A 465 -12.51 29.12 2.04
N ILE A 466 -11.73 29.94 1.34
CA ILE A 466 -12.17 30.92 0.34
C ILE A 466 -11.94 30.33 -1.06
N GLU A 467 -13.01 30.15 -1.82
CA GLU A 467 -12.96 29.60 -3.16
C GLU A 467 -13.18 30.65 -4.25
N SER A 468 -12.45 30.51 -5.36
CA SER A 468 -12.62 31.36 -6.54
C SER A 468 -12.29 30.60 -7.83
N LEU A 469 -12.84 31.06 -8.96
CA LEU A 469 -12.35 30.63 -10.28
C LEU A 469 -11.07 31.37 -10.65
N LYS A 470 -10.25 30.75 -11.49
CA LYS A 470 -9.13 31.42 -12.14
C LYS A 470 -9.39 31.70 -13.61
#